data_AF-A0A9Q9VAJ0-F1
#
_entry.id   AF-A0A9Q9VAJ0-F1
#
_cell.length_a   1.000
_cell.length_b   1.000
_cell.length_c   1.000
_cell.angle_alpha   90.00
_cell.angle_beta   90.00
_cell.angle_gamma   90.00
#
_symmetry.space_group_name_H-M   'P 1'
#
loop_
_entity.id
_entity.type
_entity.pdbx_description
1 polymer ?
#
loop_
_entity_poly.entity_id
_entity_poly.type
_entity_poly.pdbx_seq_one_letter_code
_entity_poly.pdbx_strand_id
1 'polypeptide(L)'
;MSTRQASVHAKWIIGQVIGTKMKKTAKVRVTRLVLDPYLLKALPEKRSKHVNRELAEIVYKVGQVVDPLTGKRVAGTQYLEPLTESTEDTEVSLKEKLEQLNITASTTPPSAS
;
A
#
# COMPACT_ATOMS: atom_id res chain seq x y z
N MET A 1 -18.77 -31.29 9.53
CA MET A 1 -18.12 -31.49 8.21
C MET A 1 -16.93 -30.54 8.12
N SER A 2 -15.71 -31.03 8.41
CA SER A 2 -14.49 -30.22 8.43
C SER A 2 -14.02 -29.97 6.99
N THR A 3 -14.10 -28.72 6.52
CA THR A 3 -13.64 -28.36 5.19
C THR A 3 -12.12 -28.32 5.18
N ARG A 4 -11.48 -29.31 4.53
CA ARG A 4 -10.04 -29.30 4.25
C ARG A 4 -9.73 -28.08 3.38
N GLN A 5 -9.15 -27.05 3.99
CA GLN A 5 -8.75 -25.82 3.32
C GLN A 5 -7.50 -26.13 2.47
N ALA A 6 -7.64 -26.12 1.15
CA ALA A 6 -6.50 -26.33 0.26
C ALA A 6 -5.54 -25.13 0.36
N SER A 7 -4.24 -25.39 0.57
CA SER A 7 -3.18 -24.38 0.75
C SER A 7 -2.70 -23.76 -0.57
N VAL A 8 -3.62 -23.50 -1.50
CA VAL A 8 -3.28 -22.95 -2.80
C VAL A 8 -3.58 -21.46 -2.80
N HIS A 9 -2.61 -20.66 -3.26
CA HIS A 9 -2.72 -19.21 -3.28
C HIS A 9 -3.88 -18.71 -4.15
N ALA A 10 -4.22 -19.43 -5.23
CA ALA A 10 -5.34 -19.09 -6.11
C ALA A 10 -6.48 -20.11 -5.96
N LYS A 11 -7.56 -19.69 -5.29
CA LYS A 11 -8.76 -20.53 -5.05
C LYS A 11 -9.76 -20.50 -6.20
N TRP A 12 -9.82 -19.37 -6.91
CA TRP A 12 -10.67 -19.16 -8.08
C TRP A 12 -9.83 -18.54 -9.19
N ILE A 13 -9.94 -19.06 -10.41
CA ILE A 13 -9.22 -18.57 -11.59
C ILE A 13 -10.15 -18.59 -12.80
N ILE A 14 -10.00 -17.59 -13.66
CA ILE A 14 -10.67 -17.51 -14.96
C ILE A 14 -9.56 -17.56 -16.02
N GLY A 15 -9.77 -18.35 -17.08
CA GLY A 15 -8.77 -18.53 -18.12
C GLY A 15 -9.32 -19.21 -19.36
N GLN A 16 -8.52 -19.20 -20.43
CA GLN A 16 -8.88 -19.77 -21.72
C GLN A 16 -8.46 -21.24 -21.82
N VAL A 17 -9.34 -22.11 -22.28
CA VAL A 17 -9.01 -23.52 -22.54
C VAL A 17 -8.11 -23.62 -23.78
N ILE A 18 -6.91 -24.18 -23.62
CA ILE A 18 -5.94 -24.41 -24.70
C ILE A 18 -6.12 -25.81 -25.29
N GLY A 19 -6.50 -26.79 -24.48
CA GLY A 19 -6.60 -28.16 -24.95
C GLY A 19 -7.32 -29.09 -23.99
N THR A 20 -7.99 -30.07 -24.59
CA THR A 20 -8.88 -31.04 -23.92
C THR A 20 -8.54 -32.49 -24.29
N LYS A 21 -7.32 -32.74 -24.79
CA LYS A 21 -6.89 -34.09 -25.20
C LYS A 21 -6.93 -35.12 -24.06
N MET A 22 -6.94 -34.67 -22.81
CA MET A 22 -7.01 -35.54 -21.63
C MET A 22 -8.47 -35.76 -21.22
N LYS A 23 -8.84 -37.00 -20.88
CA LYS A 23 -10.18 -37.30 -20.36
C LYS A 23 -10.39 -36.57 -19.02
N LYS A 24 -11.48 -35.82 -18.91
CA LYS A 24 -11.90 -35.07 -17.70
C LYS A 24 -10.90 -33.99 -17.21
N THR A 25 -9.95 -33.58 -18.05
CA THR A 25 -8.99 -32.52 -17.71
C THR A 25 -8.85 -31.55 -18.88
N ALA A 26 -8.77 -30.26 -18.58
CA ALA A 26 -8.52 -29.22 -19.55
C ALA A 26 -7.25 -28.45 -19.19
N LYS A 27 -6.40 -28.19 -20.18
CA LYS A 27 -5.26 -27.27 -20.04
C LYS A 27 -5.78 -25.85 -20.20
N VAL A 28 -5.67 -25.03 -19.16
CA VAL A 28 -6.18 -23.64 -19.13
C VAL A 28 -5.02 -22.66 -19.08
N ARG A 29 -5.04 -21.63 -19.94
CA ARG A 29 -4.15 -20.46 -19.86
C ARG A 29 -4.82 -19.40 -19.01
N VAL A 30 -4.18 -18.98 -17.93
CA VAL A 30 -4.65 -17.88 -17.09
C VAL A 30 -3.82 -16.64 -17.43
N THR A 31 -4.46 -15.58 -17.87
CA THR A 31 -3.82 -14.28 -18.10
C THR A 31 -4.00 -13.43 -16.87
N ARG A 32 -2.92 -12.98 -16.24
CA ARG A 32 -2.95 -12.03 -15.13
C ARG A 32 -2.43 -10.68 -15.62
N LEU A 33 -3.11 -9.60 -15.27
CA LEU A 33 -2.56 -8.26 -15.45
C LEU A 33 -1.59 -8.01 -14.30
N VAL A 34 -0.36 -7.62 -14.64
CA VAL A 34 0.66 -7.20 -13.69
C VAL A 34 0.88 -5.72 -13.94
N LEU A 35 0.88 -4.94 -12.87
CA LEU A 35 1.21 -3.52 -12.95
C LEU A 35 2.71 -3.36 -13.11
N ASP A 36 3.14 -2.64 -14.15
CA ASP A 36 4.55 -2.30 -14.34
C ASP A 36 4.95 -1.13 -13.42
N PRO A 37 6.15 -1.17 -12.80
CA PRO A 37 6.63 -0.09 -11.93
C PRO A 37 7.15 1.15 -12.69
N TYR A 38 7.16 1.10 -14.02
CA TYR A 38 7.67 2.15 -14.90
C TYR A 38 6.55 2.72 -15.76
N LEU A 39 6.49 4.05 -15.86
CA LEU A 39 5.60 4.73 -16.80
C LEU A 39 6.35 4.92 -18.13
N LEU A 40 5.83 4.33 -19.20
CA LEU A 40 6.39 4.45 -20.54
C LEU A 40 5.51 5.36 -21.41
N LYS A 41 6.09 6.42 -21.96
CA LYS A 41 5.42 7.33 -22.90
C LYS A 41 5.68 6.88 -24.34
N ALA A 42 4.67 6.95 -25.19
CA ALA A 42 4.85 6.65 -26.61
C ALA A 42 5.59 7.79 -27.31
N LEU A 43 6.58 7.42 -28.13
CA LEU A 43 7.28 8.39 -28.97
C LEU A 43 6.37 8.83 -30.14
N PRO A 44 6.40 10.10 -30.56
CA PRO A 44 5.62 10.58 -31.71
C PRO A 44 6.05 9.89 -33.00
N GLU A 45 7.34 9.57 -33.13
CA GLU A 45 7.89 8.78 -34.23
C GLU A 45 8.76 7.65 -33.67
N LYS A 46 8.69 6.48 -34.31
CA LYS A 46 9.45 5.30 -33.87
C LYS A 46 10.94 5.52 -34.14
N ARG A 47 11.77 5.44 -33.10
CA ARG A 47 13.24 5.50 -33.26
C ARG A 47 13.80 4.25 -33.94
N SER A 48 13.18 3.08 -33.71
CA SER A 48 13.57 1.82 -34.36
C SER A 48 12.40 0.83 -34.41
N LYS A 49 12.60 -0.35 -35.02
CA LYS A 49 11.57 -1.41 -35.12
C LYS A 49 10.99 -1.81 -33.75
N HIS A 50 11.82 -1.85 -32.71
CA HIS A 50 11.45 -2.31 -31.37
C HIS A 50 11.33 -1.17 -30.33
N VAL A 51 11.89 0.01 -30.64
CA VAL A 51 11.88 1.16 -29.70
C VAL A 51 10.86 2.18 -30.18
N ASN A 52 9.66 2.07 -29.63
CA ASN A 52 8.51 2.96 -29.88
C ASN A 52 8.06 3.73 -28.63
N ARG A 53 8.67 3.46 -27.47
CA ARG A 53 8.35 4.07 -26.19
C ARG A 53 9.61 4.59 -25.52
N GLU A 54 9.46 5.67 -24.77
CA GLU A 54 10.46 6.26 -23.90
C GLU A 54 10.04 6.10 -22.44
N LEU A 55 11.01 6.00 -21.54
CA LEU A 55 10.74 5.96 -20.10
C LEU A 55 10.40 7.39 -19.66
N ALA A 56 9.17 7.58 -19.15
CA ALA A 56 8.72 8.87 -18.64
C ALA A 56 9.08 9.02 -17.16
N GLU A 57 8.72 8.02 -16.35
CA GLU A 57 8.90 8.08 -14.90
C GLU A 57 9.07 6.68 -14.31
N ILE A 58 9.87 6.59 -13.24
CA ILE A 58 9.98 5.39 -12.40
C ILE A 58 9.03 5.59 -11.21
N VAL A 59 7.82 5.03 -11.29
CA VAL A 59 6.79 5.21 -10.27
C VAL A 59 7.17 4.47 -8.99
N TYR A 60 7.67 3.24 -9.10
CA TYR A 60 8.05 2.42 -7.96
C TYR A 60 9.47 1.87 -8.12
N LYS A 61 10.43 2.56 -7.51
CA LYS A 61 11.84 2.14 -7.55
C LYS A 61 12.06 0.92 -6.64
N VAL A 62 12.64 -0.14 -7.20
CA VAL A 62 12.98 -1.35 -6.44
C VAL A 62 13.90 -1.00 -5.27
N GLY A 63 13.53 -1.43 -4.06
CA GLY A 63 14.26 -1.17 -2.80
C GLY A 63 14.10 0.23 -2.20
N GLN A 64 13.51 1.18 -2.94
CA GLN A 64 13.27 2.55 -2.49
C GLN A 64 11.88 3.01 -2.92
N VAL A 65 10.86 2.24 -2.54
CA VAL A 65 9.46 2.58 -2.85
C VAL A 65 9.01 3.71 -1.93
N VAL A 66 8.41 4.73 -2.53
CA VAL A 66 7.79 5.87 -1.84
C VAL A 66 6.28 5.74 -2.04
N ASP A 67 5.51 5.85 -0.97
CA ASP A 67 4.04 5.87 -1.06
C ASP A 67 3.57 7.20 -1.68
N PRO A 68 2.77 7.19 -2.76
CA PRO A 68 2.29 8.40 -3.40
C PRO A 68 1.36 9.24 -2.52
N LEU A 69 0.73 8.68 -1.50
CA LEU A 69 -0.18 9.42 -0.63
C LEU A 69 0.55 10.17 0.49
N THR A 70 1.56 9.53 1.10
CA THR A 70 2.27 10.10 2.25
C THR A 70 3.65 10.65 1.92
N GLY A 71 4.22 10.30 0.77
CA GLY A 71 5.60 10.66 0.41
C GLY A 71 6.67 9.93 1.24
N LYS A 72 6.28 9.03 2.14
CA LYS A 72 7.20 8.29 3.01
C LYS A 72 7.67 7.01 2.36
N ARG A 73 8.86 6.55 2.74
CA ARG A 73 9.44 5.30 2.23
C ARG A 73 8.77 4.08 2.87
N VAL A 74 8.50 3.07 2.05
CA VAL A 74 7.78 1.86 2.44
C VAL A 74 8.60 0.61 2.12
N ALA A 75 8.58 -0.35 3.03
CA ALA A 75 9.02 -1.73 2.82
C ALA A 75 7.81 -2.66 2.84
N GLY A 76 7.29 -3.02 1.66
CA GLY A 76 6.09 -3.85 1.55
C GLY A 76 4.86 -3.12 2.06
N THR A 77 4.37 -3.50 3.24
CA THR A 77 3.18 -2.90 3.88
C THR A 77 3.52 -1.99 5.07
N GLN A 78 4.81 -1.83 5.40
CA GLN A 78 5.26 -1.07 6.57
C GLN A 78 6.01 0.19 6.14
N TYR A 79 5.69 1.31 6.77
CA TYR A 79 6.48 2.54 6.63
C TYR A 79 7.83 2.37 7.33
N LEU A 80 8.91 2.80 6.68
CA LEU A 80 10.24 2.83 7.28
C LEU A 80 10.37 3.98 8.29
N GLU A 81 9.66 5.07 8.04
CA GLU A 81 9.61 6.25 8.92
C GLU A 81 8.20 6.37 9.51
N PRO A 82 8.08 6.52 10.85
CA PRO A 82 6.78 6.69 11.46
C PRO A 82 6.12 7.99 10.97
N LEU A 83 4.79 7.98 10.88
CA LEU A 83 3.99 9.12 10.40
C LEU A 83 3.99 10.33 11.37
N THR A 84 4.75 10.27 12.47
CA THR A 84 4.56 11.08 13.67
C THR A 84 5.13 12.50 13.66
N GLU A 85 5.73 12.97 12.57
CA GLU A 85 6.42 14.28 12.52
C GLU A 85 5.54 15.51 12.77
N SER A 86 4.20 15.39 12.82
CA SER A 86 3.30 16.50 13.20
C SER A 86 2.64 16.31 14.58
N THR A 87 2.80 15.16 15.19
CA THR A 87 2.16 14.82 16.48
C THR A 87 3.02 15.18 17.67
N GLU A 88 4.35 15.13 17.55
CA GLU A 88 5.26 15.33 18.67
C GLU A 88 5.10 16.75 19.30
N ASP A 89 4.96 17.79 18.47
CA ASP A 89 4.72 19.17 18.95
C ASP A 89 3.34 19.32 19.62
N THR A 90 2.33 18.58 19.14
CA THR A 90 0.98 18.61 19.70
C THR A 90 0.87 17.81 20.99
N GLU A 91 1.59 16.69 21.10
CA GLU A 91 1.56 15.81 22.28
C GLU A 91 2.21 16.49 23.50
N VAL A 92 3.28 17.26 23.30
CA VAL A 92 3.90 18.06 24.36
C VAL A 92 2.92 19.14 24.85
N SER A 93 2.26 19.86 23.92
CA SER A 93 1.28 20.90 24.27
C SER A 93 0.02 20.35 24.97
N LEU A 94 -0.42 19.14 24.63
CA LEU A 94 -1.57 18.49 25.25
C LEU A 94 -1.24 17.98 26.66
N LYS A 95 -0.03 17.47 26.90
CA LYS A 95 0.42 17.06 28.23
C LYS A 95 0.47 18.26 29.19
N GLU A 96 1.06 19.36 28.75
CA GLU A 96 1.12 20.62 29.54
C GLU A 96 -0.28 21.15 29.90
N LYS A 97 -1.23 21.13 28.95
CA LYS A 97 -2.63 21.55 29.20
C LYS A 97 -3.33 20.63 30.20
N LEU A 98 -3.05 19.33 30.17
CA LEU A 98 -3.68 18.36 31.06
C LEU A 98 -3.15 18.48 32.49
N GLU A 99 -1.86 18.78 32.65
CA GLU A 99 -1.25 19.06 33.96
C GLU A 99 -1.84 20.33 34.62
N GLN A 100 -2.08 21.39 33.84
CA GLN A 100 -2.69 22.64 34.34
C GLN A 100 -4.13 22.44 34.85
N LEU A 101 -4.90 21.55 34.22
CA LEU A 101 -6.28 21.26 34.63
C LEU A 101 -6.35 20.51 35.98
N ASN A 102 -5.40 19.61 36.24
CA ASN A 102 -5.36 18.85 37.48
C ASN A 102 -5.02 19.72 38.71
N ILE A 103 -4.23 20.79 38.53
CA ILE A 103 -3.87 21.73 39.61
C ILE A 103 -5.05 22.68 39.91
N THR A 104 -5.89 22.97 38.92
CA THR A 104 -7.03 23.88 39.05
C THR A 104 -8.20 23.23 39.81
N ALA A 105 -8.42 21.92 39.62
CA ALA A 105 -9.51 21.20 40.29
C ALA A 105 -9.34 21.07 41.83
N SER A 106 -8.12 21.23 42.37
CA SER A 106 -7.87 21.19 43.82
C SER A 106 -8.03 22.55 44.52
N THR A 107 -8.31 23.63 43.78
CA THR A 107 -8.36 25.00 44.32
C THR A 107 -9.76 25.62 44.20
N THR A 108 -10.81 24.87 44.56
CA THR A 108 -12.13 25.46 44.86
C THR A 108 -12.39 25.35 46.35
N PRO A 109 -12.31 26.46 47.13
CA PRO A 109 -12.71 26.44 48.52
C PRO A 109 -14.24 26.22 48.62
N PRO A 110 -14.74 25.40 49.56
CA PRO A 110 -16.17 25.30 49.79
C PRO A 110 -16.68 26.64 50.36
N SER A 111 -17.39 27.39 49.53
CA SER A 111 -18.10 28.61 49.93
C SER A 111 -19.27 28.25 50.85
N ALA A 112 -19.32 28.96 51.96
CA ALA A 112 -20.28 28.89 53.07
C ALA A 112 -21.76 28.73 52.68
N SER A 113 -22.47 27.89 53.44
CA SER A 113 -23.83 28.12 53.98
C SER A 113 -24.03 27.25 55.21
#